data_AF-A0A432VYS6-F1
#
_entry.id   AF-A0A432VYS6-F1
#
_cell.length_a   1.000
_cell.length_b   1.000
_cell.length_c   1.000
_cell.angle_alpha   90.00
_cell.angle_beta   90.00
_cell.angle_gamma   90.00
#
_symmetry.space_group_name_H-M   'P 1'
#
loop_
_entity.id
_entity.type
_entity.pdbx_description
1 polymer ?
#
loop_
_entity_poly.entity_id
_entity_poly.type
_entity_poly.pdbx_seq_one_letter_code
_entity_poly.pdbx_strand_id
1 'polypeptide(L)' 'MPQKLVMTLSPAATEKYLAIMSKQTEAEVNADCEPSGAIIQVTFDHIFSSADLVTGSGYIDLGNVDVDLVDCDFSSD' A
#
# COMPACT_ATOMS: atom_id res chain seq x y z
N MET A 1 5.14 15.75 -22.03
CA MET A 1 5.73 15.90 -20.69
C MET A 1 5.82 14.50 -20.11
N PRO A 2 6.92 14.12 -19.45
CA PRO A 2 6.96 12.82 -18.79
C PRO A 2 5.93 12.78 -17.67
N GLN A 3 5.38 11.59 -17.43
CA GLN A 3 4.30 11.36 -16.49
C GLN A 3 4.78 10.41 -15.37
N LYS A 4 4.12 10.48 -14.21
CA LYS A 4 4.29 9.53 -13.11
C LYS A 4 2.96 8.89 -12.74
N LEU A 5 3.04 7.63 -12.31
CA LEU A 5 1.93 6.88 -11.74
C LEU A 5 1.76 7.27 -10.27
N VAL A 6 0.58 7.72 -9.89
CA VAL A 6 0.19 7.99 -8.50
C VAL A 6 -0.87 6.97 -8.10
N MET A 7 -0.60 6.23 -7.03
CA MET A 7 -1.52 5.26 -6.46
C MET A 7 -1.96 5.76 -5.09
N THR A 8 -3.26 5.98 -4.94
CA THR A 8 -3.85 6.49 -3.70
C THR A 8 -4.75 5.42 -3.10
N LEU A 9 -4.35 4.89 -1.94
CA LEU A 9 -5.24 4.03 -1.17
C LEU A 9 -6.44 4.84 -0.70
N SER A 10 -7.64 4.26 -0.77
CA SER A 10 -8.82 4.87 -0.14
C SER A 10 -8.59 5.06 1.37
N PRO A 11 -9.29 5.99 2.04
CA PRO A 11 -9.19 6.15 3.49
C PRO A 11 -9.43 4.85 4.27
N ALA A 12 -10.42 4.06 3.84
CA ALA A 12 -10.72 2.76 4.45
C ALA A 12 -9.58 1.74 4.24
N ALA A 13 -8.99 1.69 3.05
CA ALA A 13 -7.84 0.83 2.77
C ALA A 13 -6.61 1.24 3.59
N THR A 14 -6.39 2.55 3.74
CA THR A 14 -5.32 3.12 4.57
C THR A 14 -5.50 2.76 6.04
N GLU A 15 -6.71 2.93 6.58
CA GLU A 15 -7.02 2.57 7.97
C GLU A 15 -6.79 1.07 8.21
N LYS A 16 -7.25 0.22 7.28
CA LYS A 16 -7.04 -1.23 7.34
C LYS A 16 -5.56 -1.60 7.32
N TYR A 17 -4.78 -1.01 6.42
CA TYR A 17 -3.32 -1.19 6.36
C TYR A 17 -2.64 -0.82 7.68
N LEU A 18 -2.92 0.39 8.21
CA LEU A 18 -2.32 0.86 9.46
C LEU A 18 -2.69 -0.03 10.64
N ALA A 19 -3.95 -0.47 10.73
CA ALA A 19 -4.39 -1.35 11.81
C ALA A 19 -3.66 -2.70 11.80
N ILE A 20 -3.33 -3.24 10.61
CA ILE A 20 -2.58 -4.49 10.48
C ILE A 20 -1.11 -4.26 10.85
N MET A 21 -0.46 -3.25 10.24
CA MET A 21 0.97 -3.01 10.43
C MET A 21 1.33 -2.57 11.85
N SER A 22 0.47 -1.79 12.52
CA SER A 22 0.68 -1.44 13.92
C SER A 22 0.67 -2.68 14.82
N LYS A 23 -0.29 -3.60 14.62
CA LYS A 23 -0.36 -4.85 15.39
C LYS A 23 0.83 -5.76 15.11
N GLN A 24 1.26 -5.86 13.86
CA GLN A 24 2.43 -6.66 13.50
C GLN A 24 3.70 -6.09 14.14
N THR A 25 3.90 -4.77 14.04
CA THR A 25 5.04 -4.08 14.66
C THR A 25 5.06 -4.30 16.16
N GLU A 26 3.93 -4.13 16.85
CA GLU A 26 3.83 -4.39 18.29
C GLU A 26 4.17 -5.84 18.64
N ALA A 27 3.70 -6.81 17.85
CA ALA A 27 3.97 -8.22 18.08
C ALA A 27 5.47 -8.56 17.90
N GLU A 28 6.13 -7.99 16.90
CA GLU A 28 7.55 -8.19 16.63
C GLU A 28 8.42 -7.57 17.73
N VAL A 29 8.10 -6.33 18.13
CA VAL A 29 8.79 -5.66 19.25
C VAL A 29 8.63 -6.45 20.55
N ASN A 30 7.42 -6.92 20.86
CA ASN A 30 7.16 -7.73 22.07
C ASN A 30 7.86 -9.10 22.03
N ALA A 31 8.27 -9.57 20.85
CA ALA A 31 9.04 -10.79 20.66
C ALA A 31 10.56 -10.52 20.61
N ASP A 32 11.02 -9.32 20.98
CA ASP A 32 12.41 -8.85 20.85
C ASP A 32 12.97 -9.01 19.43
N CYS A 33 12.11 -8.86 18.42
CA CYS A 33 12.44 -8.91 17.00
C CYS A 33 12.44 -7.50 16.38
N GLU A 34 13.23 -7.30 15.33
CA GLU A 34 13.19 -6.06 14.54
C GLU A 34 11.88 -6.01 13.72
N PRO A 35 11.18 -4.86 13.69
CA PRO A 35 9.97 -4.72 12.90
C PRO A 35 10.19 -4.97 11.42
N SER A 36 9.42 -5.86 10.83
CA SER A 36 9.45 -6.13 9.40
C SER A 36 8.56 -5.13 8.64
N GLY A 37 9.01 -4.77 7.44
CA GLY A 37 8.27 -3.87 6.57
C GLY A 37 7.00 -4.52 5.98
N ALA A 38 6.32 -3.76 5.12
CA ALA A 38 5.16 -4.24 4.38
C ALA A 38 5.47 -4.40 2.89
N ILE A 39 4.82 -5.38 2.25
CA ILE A 39 4.74 -5.47 0.79
C ILE A 39 3.28 -5.30 0.41
N ILE A 40 2.98 -4.28 -0.39
CA ILE A 40 1.66 -4.07 -0.97
C ILE A 40 1.72 -4.46 -2.45
N GLN A 41 0.85 -5.36 -2.87
CA GLN A 41 0.61 -5.68 -4.27
C GLN A 41 -0.55 -4.83 -4.77
N VAL A 42 -0.35 -4.13 -5.89
CA VAL A 42 -1.41 -3.36 -6.55
C VAL A 42 -1.74 -4.03 -7.87
N THR A 43 -3.03 -4.31 -8.09
CA THR A 43 -3.54 -4.92 -9.32
C THR A 43 -4.38 -3.90 -10.07
N PHE A 44 -4.09 -3.72 -11.36
CA PHE A 44 -4.84 -2.83 -12.26
C PHE A 44 -5.69 -3.67 -13.20
N ASP A 45 -7.01 -3.66 -13.00
CA ASP A 45 -7.96 -4.29 -13.90
C ASP A 45 -8.74 -3.24 -14.71
N HIS A 46 -9.33 -3.69 -15.82
CA HIS A 46 -10.12 -2.82 -16.72
C HIS A 46 -11.30 -2.10 -16.05
N ILE A 47 -11.75 -2.57 -14.88
CA ILE A 47 -12.97 -2.10 -14.19
C ILE A 47 -12.65 -1.44 -12.85
N PHE A 48 -11.63 -1.92 -12.15
CA PHE A 48 -11.23 -1.42 -10.83
C PHE A 48 -9.75 -1.69 -10.59
N SER A 49 -9.16 -1.00 -9.62
CA SER A 49 -7.83 -1.31 -9.13
C SER A 49 -7.91 -1.65 -7.64
N SER A 50 -7.14 -2.64 -7.21
CA SER A 50 -7.14 -3.13 -5.83
C SER A 50 -5.73 -3.16 -5.25
N ALA A 51 -5.66 -3.09 -3.92
CA ALA A 51 -4.44 -3.29 -3.15
C ALA A 51 -4.60 -4.48 -2.22
N ASP A 52 -3.56 -5.30 -2.15
CA ASP A 52 -3.45 -6.43 -1.24
C ASP A 52 -2.17 -6.29 -0.41
N LEU A 53 -2.27 -6.52 0.89
CA LEU A 53 -1.09 -6.71 1.73
C LEU A 53 -0.59 -8.16 1.54
N VAL A 54 0.66 -8.32 1.13
CA VAL A 54 1.29 -9.63 0.98
C VAL A 54 1.76 -10.11 2.35
N THR A 55 1.37 -11.32 2.71
CA THR A 55 1.77 -11.99 3.94
C THR A 55 2.44 -13.32 3.62
N GLY A 56 3.13 -13.92 4.60
CA GLY A 56 3.72 -15.24 4.43
C GLY A 56 2.70 -16.36 4.13
N SER A 57 1.41 -16.11 4.39
CA SER A 57 0.32 -17.08 4.19
C SER A 57 -0.61 -16.73 3.02
N GLY A 58 -0.37 -15.62 2.30
CA GLY A 58 -1.18 -15.21 1.16
C GLY A 58 -1.36 -13.70 1.05
N TYR A 59 -2.59 -13.28 0.81
CA TYR A 59 -2.94 -11.89 0.54
C TYR A 59 -4.09 -11.45 1.44
N ILE A 60 -4.00 -10.24 1.98
CA ILE A 60 -5.09 -9.58 2.68
C ILE A 60 -5.56 -8.41 1.82
N ASP A 61 -6.77 -8.52 1.29
CA ASP A 61 -7.42 -7.44 0.54
C ASP A 61 -7.49 -6.16 1.39
N LEU A 62 -6.87 -5.08 0.93
CA LEU A 62 -6.96 -3.76 1.55
C LEU A 62 -8.14 -2.95 0.98
N GLY A 63 -8.60 -3.29 -0.22
CA GLY A 63 -9.67 -2.63 -0.93
C GLY A 63 -9.17 -1.80 -2.12
N ASN A 64 -9.94 -0.79 -2.50
CA ASN A 64 -9.73 -0.04 -3.73
C ASN A 64 -8.50 0.89 -3.67
N VAL A 65 -7.86 1.01 -4.82
CA VAL A 65 -6.79 1.97 -5.11
C VAL A 65 -7.24 2.87 -6.24
N ASP A 66 -7.05 4.18 -6.05
CA ASP A 66 -7.19 5.14 -7.14
C ASP A 66 -5.86 5.31 -7.87
N VAL A 67 -5.93 5.45 -9.19
CA VAL A 67 -4.77 5.33 -10.06
C VAL A 67 -4.78 6.44 -11.10
N ASP A 68 -3.83 7.35 -10.95
CA ASP A 68 -3.70 8.51 -11.81
C ASP A 68 -2.35 8.53 -12.53
N LEU A 69 -2.39 8.94 -13.80
CA LEU A 69 -1.19 9.41 -14.50
C LEU A 69 -1.16 10.93 -14.41
N VAL A 70 -0.18 11.46 -13.68
CA VAL A 70 0.00 12.91 -13.50
C VAL A 70 1.28 13.37 -14.17
N ASP A 71 1.31 14.61 -14.66
CA ASP A 71 2.51 15.20 -15.23
C ASP A 71 3.62 15.30 -14.15
N CYS A 72 4.85 15.00 -14.55
CA CYS A 72 6.01 15.28 -13.71
C CYS A 72 6.27 16.78 -13.70
N ASP A 73 6.22 17.39 -12.52
CA ASP A 73 6.71 18.76 -12.35
C ASP A 73 8.23 18.73 -12.15
N PHE A 74 8.95 19.36 -13.08
CA PHE A 74 10.41 19.53 -13.02
C PHE A 74 10.82 20.88 -12.43
N SER A 75 9.91 21.57 -11.76
CA SER A 75 10.17 22.89 -11.17
C SER A 75 11.14 22.87 -9.97
N SER A 76 11.76 21.74 -9.64
CA SER A 76 12.54 21.56 -8.42
C SER A 76 13.90 20.87 -8.57
N ASP A 77 14.53 20.90 -9.75
CA ASP A 77 15.95 20.51 -9.93
C ASP A 77 16.88 21.73 -10.09
#